data_AF-J3LCX7-F1
#
_entry.id   AF-J3LCX7-F1
#
_cell.length_a   1.000
_cell.length_b   1.000
_cell.length_c   1.000
_cell.angle_alpha   90.00
_cell.angle_beta   90.00
_cell.angle_gamma   90.00
#
_symmetry.space_group_name_H-M   'P 1'
#
loop_
_entity.id
_entity.type
_entity.pdbx_description
1 polymer ?
#
loop_
_entity_poly.entity_id
_entity_poly.type
_entity_poly.pdbx_seq_one_letter_code
_entity_poly.pdbx_strand_id
1 'polypeptide(L)'
;MDVLWLSAPPVERVFFYRLRPGDGDVDAVLSRLEESLSRALHTFYPLAGRVGATPGEANRYELLYKPGDGVAFTVAEHDGAGVGVDELATDELRELAKITPFVPKLPKGGAVLALQATVLPPKRRGLALGVTVHHSACDGVGSTHFLHTWAAACAGDRAMPKPPVMDRTLIRDRNNMLDVFVSPTNEAKELFTAPVAGKLLATFTLSRELLQGVKDAVAGEAARRSVPAPRCTSLVATGHSALELTLNSVHRKQDEPTYDYRVRVKLGILNKRSGGWSASWRRAATSRRSFSVAGSTRFCVYGVDFGFGRPAKVEIVSVAKTDAMSVAEDRSGSGGIEAWIALPPVQMDTFRSSLAEAIAWLYSSPFPQCNHRGICRESFVQHYSIFINSALFVSVS
;
A
#
# COMPACT_ATOMS: atom_id res chain seq x y z
N MET A 1 -3.97 19.22 3.15
CA MET A 1 -3.33 18.13 2.35
C MET A 1 -4.31 16.99 2.13
N ASP A 2 -5.02 16.55 3.17
CA ASP A 2 -6.01 15.45 3.11
C ASP A 2 -7.14 15.64 2.11
N VAL A 3 -7.44 16.91 1.78
CA VAL A 3 -8.51 17.29 0.86
C VAL A 3 -8.32 16.72 -0.56
N LEU A 4 -7.06 16.51 -1.00
CA LEU A 4 -6.76 15.84 -2.27
C LEU A 4 -7.44 14.46 -2.37
N TRP A 5 -7.67 13.81 -1.24
CA TRP A 5 -8.21 12.46 -1.15
C TRP A 5 -9.73 12.41 -0.96
N LEU A 6 -10.43 13.54 -0.96
CA LEU A 6 -11.90 13.57 -0.82
C LEU A 6 -12.62 12.81 -1.93
N SER A 7 -12.06 12.79 -3.12
CA SER A 7 -12.62 12.10 -4.29
C SER A 7 -11.91 10.79 -4.61
N ALA A 8 -10.91 10.40 -3.82
CA ALA A 8 -10.19 9.15 -4.04
C ALA A 8 -11.00 7.97 -3.48
N PRO A 9 -10.89 6.77 -4.08
CA PRO A 9 -11.45 5.57 -3.47
C PRO A 9 -10.81 5.33 -2.09
N PRO A 10 -11.52 4.64 -1.19
CA PRO A 10 -10.99 4.35 0.12
C PRO A 10 -9.77 3.43 0.06
N VAL A 11 -8.95 3.49 1.11
CA VAL A 11 -7.88 2.52 1.33
C VAL A 11 -8.51 1.27 1.91
N GLU A 12 -8.28 0.13 1.27
CA GLU A 12 -8.85 -1.16 1.65
C GLU A 12 -7.71 -2.12 1.97
N ARG A 13 -7.76 -2.75 3.14
CA ARG A 13 -6.79 -3.75 3.59
C ARG A 13 -7.50 -4.98 4.12
N VAL A 14 -6.90 -6.14 3.93
CA VAL A 14 -7.35 -7.40 4.55
C VAL A 14 -6.17 -8.04 5.26
N PHE A 15 -6.38 -8.39 6.53
CA PHE A 15 -5.42 -9.11 7.35
C PHE A 15 -5.93 -10.54 7.54
N PHE A 16 -5.15 -11.53 7.14
CA PHE A 16 -5.48 -12.94 7.34
C PHE A 16 -4.76 -13.48 8.56
N TYR A 17 -5.49 -14.12 9.48
CA TYR A 17 -4.95 -14.68 10.72
C TYR A 17 -5.24 -16.18 10.83
N ARG A 18 -4.28 -16.91 11.40
CA ARG A 18 -4.45 -18.31 11.80
C ARG A 18 -4.72 -18.36 13.31
N LEU A 19 -5.89 -18.85 13.69
CA LEU A 19 -6.27 -19.05 15.09
C LEU A 19 -5.75 -20.42 15.56
N ARG A 20 -4.85 -20.41 16.53
CA ARG A 20 -4.19 -21.59 17.11
C ARG A 20 -5.07 -22.27 18.15
N PRO A 21 -4.84 -23.57 18.44
CA PRO A 21 -5.49 -24.22 19.57
C PRO A 21 -5.01 -23.55 20.87
N GLY A 22 -5.90 -22.82 21.55
CA GLY A 22 -5.57 -22.06 22.76
C GLY A 22 -5.91 -20.57 22.70
N ASP A 23 -6.18 -20.00 21.52
CA ASP A 23 -6.49 -18.56 21.35
C ASP A 23 -7.93 -18.17 21.80
N GLY A 24 -8.65 -19.13 22.39
CA GLY A 24 -10.07 -19.07 22.71
C GLY A 24 -10.95 -19.58 21.58
N ASP A 25 -12.24 -19.71 21.86
CA ASP A 25 -13.26 -19.92 20.83
C ASP A 25 -13.29 -18.71 19.88
N VAL A 26 -13.57 -18.95 18.59
CA VAL A 26 -13.62 -17.87 17.58
C VAL A 26 -14.66 -16.82 17.95
N ASP A 27 -15.77 -17.24 18.56
CA ASP A 27 -16.82 -16.34 19.00
C ASP A 27 -16.31 -15.44 20.15
N ALA A 28 -15.48 -15.96 21.05
CA ALA A 28 -14.80 -15.16 22.07
C ALA A 28 -13.74 -14.22 21.49
N VAL A 29 -13.05 -14.60 20.40
CA VAL A 29 -12.14 -13.70 19.66
C VAL A 29 -12.93 -12.52 19.08
N LEU A 30 -14.07 -12.79 18.45
CA LEU A 30 -14.94 -11.77 17.85
C LEU A 30 -15.49 -10.79 18.90
N SER A 31 -15.96 -11.30 20.04
CA SER A 31 -16.39 -10.45 21.16
C SER A 31 -15.27 -9.54 21.66
N ARG A 32 -14.05 -10.07 21.84
CA ARG A 32 -12.89 -9.25 22.26
C ARG A 32 -12.53 -8.17 21.23
N LEU A 33 -12.62 -8.49 19.94
CA LEU A 33 -12.40 -7.51 18.87
C LEU A 33 -13.41 -6.36 18.95
N GLU A 34 -14.68 -6.67 19.12
CA GLU A 34 -15.76 -5.68 19.27
C GLU A 34 -15.57 -4.80 20.50
N GLU A 35 -15.37 -5.41 21.68
CA GLU A 35 -15.20 -4.69 22.95
C GLU A 35 -13.97 -3.77 22.94
N SER A 36 -12.85 -4.27 22.41
CA SER A 36 -11.60 -3.49 22.33
C SER A 36 -11.65 -2.39 21.28
N LEU A 37 -12.48 -2.52 20.23
CA LEU A 37 -12.65 -1.51 19.20
C LEU A 37 -13.17 -0.19 19.80
N SER A 38 -14.13 -0.27 20.72
CA SER A 38 -14.68 0.89 21.41
C SER A 38 -13.58 1.70 22.14
N ARG A 39 -12.65 1.01 22.83
CA ARG A 39 -11.54 1.67 23.54
C ARG A 39 -10.55 2.34 22.58
N ALA A 40 -10.23 1.68 21.47
CA ALA A 40 -9.39 2.26 20.44
C ALA A 40 -10.04 3.50 19.82
N LEU A 41 -11.35 3.42 19.52
CA LEU A 41 -12.12 4.53 18.96
C LEU A 41 -12.27 5.70 19.94
N HIS A 42 -12.26 5.50 21.25
CA HIS A 42 -12.19 6.63 22.19
C HIS A 42 -10.95 7.48 21.98
N THR A 43 -9.81 6.83 21.71
CA THR A 43 -8.55 7.54 21.44
C THR A 43 -8.49 8.07 20.00
N PHE A 44 -9.13 7.36 19.07
CA PHE A 44 -9.20 7.67 17.64
C PHE A 44 -10.60 8.14 17.21
N TYR A 45 -11.25 8.97 18.03
CA TYR A 45 -12.67 9.33 17.86
C TYR A 45 -13.04 9.90 16.47
N PRO A 46 -12.15 10.61 15.73
CA PRO A 46 -12.51 11.08 14.40
C PRO A 46 -12.77 9.94 13.40
N LEU A 47 -12.24 8.73 13.64
CA LEU A 47 -12.51 7.56 12.79
C LEU A 47 -13.92 7.00 12.94
N ALA A 48 -14.60 7.29 14.05
CA ALA A 48 -16.04 7.01 14.19
C ALA A 48 -16.91 8.05 13.48
N GLY A 49 -16.32 9.17 13.05
CA GLY A 49 -17.01 10.29 12.44
C GLY A 49 -17.25 10.15 10.95
N ARG A 50 -17.57 11.30 10.34
CA ARG A 50 -17.92 11.44 8.93
C ARG A 50 -17.20 12.63 8.33
N VAL A 51 -16.74 12.48 7.09
CA VAL A 51 -16.26 13.61 6.29
C VAL A 51 -17.44 14.31 5.62
N GLY A 52 -17.51 15.63 5.75
CA GLY A 52 -18.59 16.45 5.19
C GLY A 52 -18.10 17.86 4.85
N ALA A 53 -18.87 18.57 4.03
CA ALA A 53 -18.60 19.98 3.75
C ALA A 53 -18.86 20.82 5.01
N THR A 54 -18.03 21.83 5.24
CA THR A 54 -18.20 22.81 6.32
C THR A 54 -19.40 23.70 5.99
N PRO A 55 -20.42 23.79 6.87
CA PRO A 55 -21.58 24.63 6.62
C PRO A 55 -21.19 26.11 6.45
N GLY A 56 -21.61 26.74 5.36
CA GLY A 56 -21.35 28.16 5.10
C GLY A 56 -19.97 28.47 4.51
N GLU A 57 -19.09 27.47 4.32
CA GLU A 57 -17.77 27.67 3.72
C GLU A 57 -17.62 26.89 2.41
N ALA A 58 -17.33 27.60 1.32
CA ALA A 58 -17.04 26.96 0.04
C ALA A 58 -15.68 26.24 0.11
N ASN A 59 -15.60 25.05 -0.49
CA ASN A 59 -14.35 24.29 -0.62
C ASN A 59 -13.68 23.97 0.73
N ARG A 60 -14.47 23.81 1.79
CA ARG A 60 -14.00 23.45 3.13
C ARG A 60 -14.73 22.19 3.59
N TYR A 61 -13.97 21.30 4.21
CA TYR A 61 -14.43 19.98 4.61
C TYR A 61 -13.88 19.66 6.00
N GLU A 62 -14.70 18.98 6.79
CA GLU A 62 -14.41 18.61 8.16
C GLU A 62 -14.59 17.12 8.38
N LEU A 63 -13.80 16.59 9.31
CA LEU A 63 -14.04 15.28 9.90
C LEU A 63 -14.84 15.49 11.18
N LEU A 64 -16.14 15.24 11.08
CA LEU A 64 -17.11 15.51 12.13
C LEU A 64 -17.43 14.24 12.90
N TYR A 65 -17.28 14.30 14.22
CA TYR A 65 -17.77 13.29 15.14
C TYR A 65 -18.83 13.91 16.04
N LYS A 66 -19.96 13.22 16.21
CA LYS A 66 -21.04 13.57 17.13
C LYS A 66 -21.31 12.40 18.08
N PRO A 67 -21.71 12.65 19.34
CA PRO A 67 -22.18 11.58 20.22
C PRO A 67 -23.27 10.75 19.54
N GLY A 68 -23.11 9.43 19.54
CA GLY A 68 -23.98 8.49 18.82
C GLY A 68 -23.45 8.07 17.44
N ASP A 69 -22.45 8.76 16.89
CA ASP A 69 -21.69 8.24 15.74
C ASP A 69 -20.89 7.00 16.14
N GLY A 70 -20.67 6.11 15.18
CA GLY A 70 -20.01 4.83 15.40
C GLY A 70 -19.48 4.24 14.10
N VAL A 71 -18.80 3.10 14.23
CA VAL A 71 -18.17 2.39 13.13
C VAL A 71 -18.99 1.16 12.78
N ALA A 72 -19.22 0.94 11.48
CA ALA A 72 -19.81 -0.32 11.04
C ALA A 72 -18.78 -1.45 11.22
N PHE A 73 -19.07 -2.38 12.13
CA PHE A 73 -18.30 -3.60 12.33
C PHE A 73 -19.17 -4.81 11.97
N THR A 74 -18.84 -5.47 10.86
CA THR A 74 -19.60 -6.63 10.36
C THR A 74 -18.91 -7.92 10.74
N VAL A 75 -19.65 -8.85 11.35
CA VAL A 75 -19.21 -10.23 11.55
C VAL A 75 -19.86 -11.11 10.50
N ALA A 76 -19.06 -11.96 9.84
CA ALA A 76 -19.52 -12.86 8.80
C ALA A 76 -18.81 -14.22 8.88
N GLU A 77 -19.37 -15.22 8.22
CA GLU A 77 -18.73 -16.52 8.00
C GLU A 77 -18.69 -16.80 6.50
N HIS A 78 -17.55 -17.30 6.01
CA HIS A 78 -17.37 -17.62 4.60
C HIS A 78 -17.83 -19.06 4.32
N ASP A 79 -18.79 -19.22 3.41
CA ASP A 79 -19.42 -20.49 3.06
C ASP A 79 -18.61 -21.35 2.07
N GLY A 80 -17.62 -20.76 1.39
CA GLY A 80 -16.87 -21.41 0.33
C GLY A 80 -16.07 -22.64 0.79
N ALA A 81 -16.48 -23.81 0.32
CA ALA A 81 -15.69 -25.03 0.41
C ALA A 81 -14.34 -24.84 -0.31
N GLY A 82 -13.23 -25.05 0.41
CA GLY A 82 -11.87 -25.00 -0.14
C GLY A 82 -11.08 -23.73 0.16
N VAL A 83 -11.74 -22.58 0.35
CA VAL A 83 -11.05 -21.28 0.53
C VAL A 83 -10.70 -21.03 2.00
N GLY A 84 -9.64 -21.69 2.45
CA GLY A 84 -9.13 -21.53 3.80
C GLY A 84 -8.08 -20.42 3.94
N VAL A 85 -7.71 -20.12 5.18
CA VAL A 85 -6.65 -19.14 5.48
C VAL A 85 -5.34 -19.46 4.75
N ASP A 86 -4.99 -20.74 4.58
CA ASP A 86 -3.76 -21.12 3.88
C ASP A 86 -3.80 -20.87 2.38
N GLU A 87 -4.97 -21.03 1.74
CA GLU A 87 -5.16 -20.66 0.33
C GLU A 87 -5.11 -19.13 0.17
N LEU A 88 -5.69 -18.39 1.11
CA LEU A 88 -5.72 -16.93 1.07
C LEU A 88 -4.39 -16.29 1.48
N ALA A 89 -3.59 -16.94 2.32
CA ALA A 89 -2.32 -16.43 2.85
C ALA A 89 -1.07 -16.90 2.07
N THR A 90 -1.25 -17.51 0.91
CA THR A 90 -0.16 -17.96 0.03
C THR A 90 0.54 -16.80 -0.69
N ASP A 91 1.76 -17.06 -1.15
CA ASP A 91 2.48 -16.17 -2.09
C ASP A 91 2.21 -16.51 -3.55
N GLU A 92 1.57 -17.65 -3.80
CA GLU A 92 1.14 -18.04 -5.13
C GLU A 92 0.07 -17.11 -5.69
N LEU A 93 -0.13 -17.21 -7.01
CA LEU A 93 -1.11 -16.42 -7.74
C LEU A 93 -2.51 -16.64 -7.18
N ARG A 94 -3.17 -15.54 -6.86
CA ARG A 94 -4.55 -15.51 -6.38
C ARG A 94 -5.39 -14.62 -7.26
N GLU A 95 -6.61 -15.03 -7.52
CA GLU A 95 -7.58 -14.14 -8.17
C GLU A 95 -7.99 -13.04 -7.19
N LEU A 96 -7.93 -11.78 -7.62
CA LEU A 96 -8.34 -10.66 -6.78
C LEU A 96 -9.80 -10.81 -6.30
N ALA A 97 -10.65 -11.44 -7.12
CA ALA A 97 -12.04 -11.74 -6.81
C ALA A 97 -12.22 -12.62 -5.56
N LYS A 98 -11.22 -13.44 -5.20
CA LYS A 98 -11.26 -14.25 -3.96
C LYS A 98 -11.02 -13.42 -2.70
N ILE A 99 -10.42 -12.24 -2.81
CA ILE A 99 -10.07 -11.39 -1.66
C ILE A 99 -11.12 -10.28 -1.46
N THR A 100 -11.73 -9.79 -2.54
CA THR A 100 -12.73 -8.73 -2.49
C THR A 100 -13.92 -8.95 -1.54
N PRO A 101 -14.42 -10.18 -1.28
CA PRO A 101 -15.52 -10.40 -0.35
C PRO A 101 -15.18 -10.06 1.12
N PHE A 102 -13.90 -10.01 1.48
CA PHE A 102 -13.44 -9.69 2.82
C PHE A 102 -13.27 -8.18 3.06
N VAL A 103 -13.61 -7.35 2.07
CA VAL A 103 -13.46 -5.89 2.17
C VAL A 103 -14.81 -5.24 2.48
N PRO A 104 -14.97 -4.59 3.65
CA PRO A 104 -16.19 -3.88 3.97
C PRO A 104 -16.33 -2.63 3.11
N LYS A 105 -17.57 -2.27 2.75
CA LYS A 105 -17.86 -0.99 2.11
C LYS A 105 -18.08 0.09 3.17
N LEU A 106 -17.59 1.30 2.91
CA LEU A 106 -17.93 2.44 3.76
C LEU A 106 -19.45 2.70 3.70
N PRO A 107 -20.13 2.87 4.84
CA PRO A 107 -21.50 3.32 4.88
C PRO A 107 -21.68 4.65 4.13
N LYS A 108 -22.88 4.88 3.59
CA LYS A 108 -23.24 6.16 2.97
C LYS A 108 -23.15 7.32 3.99
N GLY A 109 -23.08 8.53 3.46
CA GLY A 109 -23.06 9.75 4.28
C GLY A 109 -21.70 10.07 4.88
N GLY A 110 -20.62 9.80 4.13
CA GLY A 110 -19.27 10.24 4.49
C GLY A 110 -18.59 9.47 5.61
N ALA A 111 -19.08 8.30 6.01
CA ALA A 111 -18.40 7.47 7.02
C ALA A 111 -16.95 7.18 6.61
N VAL A 112 -16.03 7.25 7.57
CA VAL A 112 -14.59 7.18 7.25
C VAL A 112 -13.92 5.86 7.61
N LEU A 113 -14.58 5.00 8.36
CA LEU A 113 -14.08 3.67 8.73
C LEU A 113 -15.20 2.64 8.63
N ALA A 114 -14.87 1.48 8.07
CA ALA A 114 -15.70 0.27 8.12
C ALA A 114 -14.79 -0.95 8.33
N LEU A 115 -15.29 -1.91 9.10
CA LEU A 115 -14.55 -3.09 9.54
C LEU A 115 -15.38 -4.35 9.28
N GLN A 116 -14.74 -5.44 8.90
CA GLN A 116 -15.37 -6.74 8.74
C GLN A 116 -14.49 -7.84 9.27
N ALA A 117 -15.00 -8.64 10.20
CA ALA A 117 -14.37 -9.86 10.67
C ALA A 117 -15.08 -11.06 10.03
N THR A 118 -14.39 -11.80 9.17
CA THR A 118 -14.93 -12.97 8.48
C THR A 118 -14.25 -14.24 8.94
N VAL A 119 -15.01 -15.15 9.55
CA VAL A 119 -14.54 -16.47 9.95
C VAL A 119 -14.37 -17.33 8.69
N LEU A 120 -13.21 -17.98 8.58
CA LEU A 120 -12.82 -18.77 7.42
C LEU A 120 -12.86 -20.27 7.72
N PRO A 121 -13.30 -21.10 6.76
CA PRO A 121 -13.18 -22.55 6.81
C PRO A 121 -11.72 -23.01 6.54
N PRO A 122 -11.43 -24.33 6.61
CA PRO A 122 -12.18 -25.32 7.37
C PRO A 122 -11.94 -25.13 8.88
N LYS A 123 -12.88 -25.62 9.71
CA LYS A 123 -12.79 -25.70 11.19
C LYS A 123 -12.85 -24.36 11.96
N ARG A 124 -13.32 -23.26 11.35
CA ARG A 124 -13.45 -21.92 11.97
C ARG A 124 -12.14 -21.46 12.66
N ARG A 125 -10.98 -21.77 12.04
CA ARG A 125 -9.63 -21.47 12.55
C ARG A 125 -8.89 -20.42 11.74
N GLY A 126 -9.53 -19.84 10.74
CA GLY A 126 -9.03 -18.67 10.03
C GLY A 126 -9.91 -17.47 10.29
N LEU A 127 -9.30 -16.28 10.30
CA LEU A 127 -10.01 -15.01 10.38
C LEU A 127 -9.46 -14.06 9.31
N ALA A 128 -10.34 -13.51 8.48
CA ALA A 128 -10.03 -12.36 7.63
C ALA A 128 -10.58 -11.09 8.29
N LEU A 129 -9.71 -10.12 8.58
CA LEU A 129 -10.08 -8.81 9.09
C LEU A 129 -9.94 -7.77 7.97
N GLY A 130 -11.08 -7.39 7.39
CA GLY A 130 -11.19 -6.32 6.42
C GLY A 130 -11.26 -4.95 7.08
N VAL A 131 -10.52 -3.99 6.54
CA VAL A 131 -10.44 -2.61 7.01
C VAL A 131 -10.55 -1.67 5.82
N THR A 132 -11.54 -0.81 5.83
CA THR A 132 -11.73 0.22 4.80
C THR A 132 -11.72 1.60 5.44
N VAL A 133 -10.80 2.45 5.00
CA VAL A 133 -10.58 3.80 5.54
C VAL A 133 -10.70 4.83 4.44
N HIS A 134 -11.50 5.87 4.67
CA HIS A 134 -11.54 7.02 3.79
C HIS A 134 -10.21 7.79 3.91
N HIS A 135 -9.47 7.92 2.81
CA HIS A 135 -8.08 8.38 2.85
C HIS A 135 -7.93 9.85 3.31
N SER A 136 -8.98 10.66 3.25
CA SER A 136 -8.97 12.01 3.85
C SER A 136 -9.02 12.03 5.38
N ALA A 137 -9.38 10.93 6.04
CA ALA A 137 -9.45 10.89 7.50
C ALA A 137 -8.07 10.73 8.13
N CYS A 138 -7.20 9.91 7.53
CA CYS A 138 -5.82 9.73 7.94
C CYS A 138 -4.98 9.11 6.82
N ASP A 139 -3.67 9.22 6.94
CA ASP A 139 -2.71 8.58 6.05
C ASP A 139 -2.39 7.12 6.45
N GLY A 140 -1.38 6.54 5.79
CA GLY A 140 -0.91 5.20 6.09
C GLY A 140 -0.36 5.04 7.52
N VAL A 141 0.31 6.06 8.06
CA VAL A 141 0.84 6.04 9.42
C VAL A 141 -0.30 6.09 10.43
N GLY A 142 -1.23 7.03 10.28
CA GLY A 142 -2.37 7.20 11.17
C GLY A 142 -3.29 5.99 11.19
N SER A 143 -3.63 5.45 10.00
CA SER A 143 -4.48 4.26 9.92
C SER A 143 -3.83 3.02 10.54
N THR A 144 -2.53 2.79 10.32
CA THR A 144 -1.85 1.65 10.95
C THR A 144 -1.61 1.87 12.44
N HIS A 145 -1.40 3.11 12.89
CA HIS A 145 -1.32 3.44 14.31
C HIS A 145 -2.62 3.13 15.06
N PHE A 146 -3.77 3.43 14.45
CA PHE A 146 -5.07 3.00 14.97
C PHE A 146 -5.14 1.47 15.09
N LEU A 147 -4.72 0.73 14.06
CA LEU A 147 -4.73 -0.74 14.09
C LEU A 147 -3.84 -1.32 15.18
N HIS A 148 -2.63 -0.79 15.39
CA HIS A 148 -1.78 -1.20 16.51
C HIS A 148 -2.39 -0.87 17.87
N THR A 149 -3.06 0.27 18.00
CA THR A 149 -3.76 0.65 19.24
C THR A 149 -4.91 -0.29 19.52
N TRP A 150 -5.72 -0.62 18.51
CA TRP A 150 -6.81 -1.58 18.64
C TRP A 150 -6.30 -3.00 18.95
N ALA A 151 -5.24 -3.44 18.28
CA ALA A 151 -4.62 -4.73 18.52
C ALA A 151 -4.07 -4.85 19.95
N ALA A 152 -3.34 -3.84 20.44
CA ALA A 152 -2.85 -3.79 21.81
C ALA A 152 -3.99 -3.80 22.84
N ALA A 153 -5.09 -3.07 22.54
CA ALA A 153 -6.28 -3.07 23.37
C ALA A 153 -6.95 -4.47 23.41
N CYS A 154 -7.06 -5.15 22.27
CA CYS A 154 -7.62 -6.50 22.20
C CYS A 154 -6.74 -7.54 22.93
N ALA A 155 -5.42 -7.36 22.89
CA ALA A 155 -4.44 -8.23 23.53
C ALA A 155 -4.27 -8.01 25.05
N GLY A 156 -5.13 -7.20 25.68
CA GLY A 156 -5.12 -6.94 27.12
C GLY A 156 -4.12 -5.87 27.57
N ASP A 157 -3.93 -4.81 26.77
CA ASP A 157 -3.15 -3.60 27.12
C ASP A 157 -1.67 -3.84 27.42
N ARG A 158 -1.09 -4.94 26.93
CA ARG A 158 0.30 -5.34 27.25
C ARG A 158 1.38 -4.31 26.85
N ALA A 159 1.14 -3.53 25.79
CA ALA A 159 2.03 -2.46 25.34
C ALA A 159 1.26 -1.44 24.47
N MET A 160 0.57 -0.49 25.09
CA MET A 160 -0.21 0.50 24.35
C MET A 160 0.70 1.50 23.60
N PRO A 161 0.44 1.77 22.31
CA PRO A 161 1.07 2.87 21.59
C PRO A 161 0.79 4.23 22.24
N LYS A 162 1.64 5.22 21.94
CA LYS A 162 1.42 6.60 22.39
C LYS A 162 0.14 7.15 21.75
N PRO A 163 -0.71 7.89 22.50
CA PRO A 163 -1.92 8.47 21.91
C PRO A 163 -1.63 9.36 20.68
N PRO A 164 -2.52 9.37 19.67
CA PRO A 164 -2.46 10.28 18.54
C PRO A 164 -2.64 11.74 18.98
N VAL A 165 -2.01 12.65 18.25
CA VAL A 165 -2.24 14.09 18.41
C VAL A 165 -3.41 14.49 17.51
N MET A 166 -4.54 14.84 18.13
CA MET A 166 -5.78 15.20 17.41
C MET A 166 -5.89 16.70 17.08
N ASP A 167 -5.04 17.53 17.70
CA ASP A 167 -5.02 18.97 17.42
C ASP A 167 -4.43 19.25 16.03
N ARG A 168 -5.32 19.37 15.03
CA ARG A 168 -4.94 19.70 13.66
C ARG A 168 -4.53 21.16 13.48
N THR A 169 -4.75 22.04 14.46
CA THR A 169 -4.34 23.46 14.38
C THR A 169 -2.82 23.64 14.40
N LEU A 170 -2.08 22.61 14.84
CA LEU A 170 -0.62 22.53 14.75
C LEU A 170 -0.12 22.59 13.30
N ILE A 171 -0.95 22.20 12.33
CA ILE A 171 -0.65 22.30 10.89
C ILE A 171 -1.28 23.57 10.35
N ARG A 172 -0.48 24.64 10.26
CA ARG A 172 -0.94 25.91 9.69
C ARG A 172 -1.02 25.82 8.16
N ASP A 173 -2.19 26.13 7.61
CA ASP A 173 -2.31 26.36 6.16
C ASP A 173 -1.52 27.62 5.79
N ARG A 174 -0.48 27.44 4.99
CA ARG A 174 0.33 28.54 4.45
C ARG A 174 0.00 28.67 2.98
N ASN A 175 -0.43 29.87 2.55
CA ASN A 175 -0.72 30.22 1.15
C ASN A 175 -2.03 29.61 0.57
N ASN A 176 -3.07 29.42 1.38
CA ASN A 176 -4.38 28.89 0.94
C ASN A 176 -4.26 27.59 0.13
N MET A 177 -3.40 26.68 0.59
CA MET A 177 -3.13 25.44 -0.15
C MET A 177 -4.37 24.55 -0.21
N LEU A 178 -5.30 24.69 0.74
CA LEU A 178 -6.58 23.98 0.70
C LEU A 178 -7.33 24.26 -0.61
N ASP A 179 -7.50 25.51 -1.01
CA ASP A 179 -8.23 25.87 -2.25
C ASP A 179 -7.56 25.31 -3.51
N VAL A 180 -6.22 25.23 -3.51
CA VAL A 180 -5.43 24.64 -4.60
C VAL A 180 -5.68 23.12 -4.74
N PHE A 181 -6.00 22.44 -3.64
CA PHE A 181 -6.24 21.00 -3.60
C PHE A 181 -7.72 20.61 -3.67
N VAL A 182 -8.63 21.50 -3.26
CA VAL A 182 -10.08 21.25 -3.35
C VAL A 182 -10.58 21.39 -4.79
N SER A 183 -9.91 22.22 -5.60
CA SER A 183 -10.35 22.52 -6.97
C SER A 183 -10.71 21.23 -7.71
N PRO A 184 -11.97 21.10 -8.17
CA PRO A 184 -12.53 19.83 -8.57
C PRO A 184 -11.88 19.43 -9.89
N THR A 185 -11.15 18.33 -9.89
CA THR A 185 -10.81 17.67 -11.14
C THR A 185 -11.42 16.29 -11.11
N ASN A 186 -12.42 16.08 -11.97
CA ASN A 186 -12.91 14.75 -12.37
C ASN A 186 -11.73 13.81 -12.74
N GLU A 187 -10.59 14.39 -13.14
CA GLU A 187 -9.29 13.74 -13.38
C GLU A 187 -8.79 12.90 -12.18
N ALA A 188 -9.01 13.33 -10.93
CA ALA A 188 -8.59 12.55 -9.76
C ALA A 188 -9.41 11.26 -9.59
N LYS A 189 -10.68 11.24 -10.02
CA LYS A 189 -11.50 10.01 -10.02
C LYS A 189 -11.03 9.05 -11.09
N GLU A 190 -10.73 9.55 -12.30
CA GLU A 190 -10.22 8.73 -13.41
C GLU A 190 -8.86 8.09 -13.10
N LEU A 191 -8.06 8.74 -12.25
CA LEU A 191 -6.75 8.26 -11.81
C LEU A 191 -6.77 6.97 -10.99
N PHE A 192 -7.88 6.67 -10.34
CA PHE A 192 -8.01 5.49 -9.47
C PHE A 192 -9.04 4.47 -9.99
N THR A 193 -9.63 4.70 -11.15
CA THR A 193 -10.53 3.76 -11.81
C THR A 193 -9.77 2.93 -12.84
N ALA A 194 -9.25 1.77 -12.42
CA ALA A 194 -8.82 0.73 -13.34
C ALA A 194 -9.87 -0.41 -13.36
N PRO A 195 -10.07 -1.11 -14.50
CA PRO A 195 -10.93 -2.27 -14.54
C PRO A 195 -10.39 -3.35 -13.58
N VAL A 196 -11.22 -3.74 -12.62
CA VAL A 196 -10.88 -4.72 -11.56
C VAL A 196 -11.00 -6.17 -12.07
N ALA A 197 -11.74 -6.39 -13.16
CA ALA A 197 -12.11 -7.73 -13.61
C ALA A 197 -10.91 -8.52 -14.15
N GLY A 198 -10.72 -9.73 -13.62
CA GLY A 198 -9.78 -10.72 -14.16
C GLY A 198 -8.31 -10.52 -13.79
N LYS A 199 -7.97 -9.69 -12.79
CA LYS A 199 -6.58 -9.55 -12.33
C LYS A 199 -6.16 -10.69 -11.40
N LEU A 200 -4.91 -11.14 -11.57
CA LEU A 200 -4.20 -12.01 -10.66
C LEU A 200 -3.31 -11.17 -9.75
N LEU A 201 -3.39 -11.44 -8.47
CA LEU A 201 -2.53 -10.89 -7.43
C LEU A 201 -1.34 -11.83 -7.22
N ALA A 202 -0.14 -11.25 -7.18
CA ALA A 202 1.08 -11.94 -6.82
C ALA A 202 1.77 -11.25 -5.65
N THR A 203 2.52 -12.03 -4.87
CA THR A 203 3.40 -11.52 -3.83
C THR A 203 4.84 -11.91 -4.12
N PHE A 204 5.74 -10.96 -3.98
CA PHE A 204 7.16 -11.15 -4.11
C PHE A 204 7.86 -10.73 -2.83
N THR A 205 8.65 -11.64 -2.26
CA THR A 205 9.52 -11.32 -1.13
C THR A 205 10.90 -10.97 -1.68
N LEU A 206 11.28 -9.70 -1.54
CA LEU A 206 12.63 -9.23 -1.82
C LEU A 206 13.45 -9.36 -0.55
N SER A 207 14.31 -10.39 -0.51
CA SER A 207 15.14 -10.65 0.67
C SER A 207 16.12 -9.51 0.94
N ARG A 208 16.63 -9.44 2.18
CA ARG A 208 17.68 -8.48 2.55
C ARG A 208 18.90 -8.62 1.64
N GLU A 209 19.29 -9.85 1.33
CA GLU A 209 20.45 -10.19 0.50
C GLU A 209 20.23 -9.69 -0.93
N LEU A 210 19.05 -9.94 -1.51
CA LEU A 210 18.71 -9.44 -2.84
C LEU A 210 18.72 -7.91 -2.89
N LEU A 211 18.09 -7.26 -1.90
CA LEU A 211 18.07 -5.80 -1.79
C LEU A 211 19.47 -5.21 -1.62
N GLN A 212 20.36 -5.91 -0.91
CA GLN A 212 21.75 -5.50 -0.77
C GLN A 212 22.51 -5.68 -2.09
N GLY A 213 22.34 -6.80 -2.79
CA GLY A 213 22.94 -7.04 -4.10
C GLY A 213 22.54 -5.98 -5.13
N VAL A 214 21.28 -5.52 -5.13
CA VAL A 214 20.83 -4.41 -5.97
C VAL A 214 21.56 -3.11 -5.61
N LYS A 215 21.70 -2.78 -4.32
CA LYS A 215 22.42 -1.58 -3.87
C LYS A 215 23.89 -1.64 -4.25
N ASP A 216 24.53 -2.79 -4.08
CA ASP A 216 25.93 -3.01 -4.41
C ASP A 216 26.15 -2.89 -5.92
N ALA A 217 25.22 -3.41 -6.74
CA ALA A 217 25.25 -3.24 -8.20
C ALA A 217 25.15 -1.76 -8.60
N VAL A 218 24.24 -1.00 -7.96
CA VAL A 218 24.10 0.45 -8.20
C VAL A 218 25.36 1.21 -7.78
N ALA A 219 25.92 0.89 -6.62
CA ALA A 219 27.14 1.53 -6.11
C ALA A 219 28.36 1.20 -6.98
N GLY A 220 28.51 -0.06 -7.40
CA GLY A 220 29.62 -0.51 -8.24
C GLY A 220 29.63 0.13 -9.62
N GLU A 221 28.46 0.31 -10.23
CA GLU A 221 28.36 1.00 -11.52
C GLU A 221 28.55 2.53 -11.39
N ALA A 222 28.08 3.15 -10.30
CA ALA A 222 28.40 4.55 -10.02
C ALA A 222 29.92 4.76 -9.86
N ALA A 223 30.60 3.86 -9.15
CA ALA A 223 32.06 3.87 -8.98
C ALA A 223 32.78 3.71 -10.33
N ARG A 224 32.35 2.76 -11.18
CA ARG A 224 32.90 2.58 -12.55
C ARG A 224 32.81 3.88 -13.37
N ARG A 225 31.70 4.60 -13.24
CA ARG A 225 31.45 5.88 -13.95
C ARG A 225 32.11 7.09 -13.29
N SER A 226 32.79 6.92 -12.16
CA SER A 226 33.35 8.02 -11.36
C SER A 226 32.31 9.09 -10.98
N VAL A 227 31.06 8.66 -10.71
CA VAL A 227 29.98 9.54 -10.24
C VAL A 227 29.56 9.17 -8.81
N PRO A 228 29.05 10.13 -8.01
CA PRO A 228 28.52 9.81 -6.69
C PRO A 228 27.38 8.80 -6.77
N ALA A 229 27.43 7.76 -5.94
CA ALA A 229 26.35 6.77 -5.87
C ALA A 229 25.04 7.45 -5.43
N PRO A 230 23.92 7.21 -6.14
CA PRO A 230 22.66 7.80 -5.76
C PRO A 230 22.13 7.15 -4.46
N ARG A 231 21.30 7.86 -3.69
CA ARG A 231 20.71 7.33 -2.45
C ARG A 231 19.73 6.19 -2.76
N CYS A 232 20.22 4.96 -2.79
CA CYS A 232 19.43 3.75 -3.05
C CYS A 232 18.92 3.13 -1.75
N THR A 233 17.72 3.51 -1.31
CA THR A 233 17.03 2.81 -0.20
C THR A 233 16.40 1.51 -0.72
N SER A 234 16.11 0.55 0.16
CA SER A 234 15.44 -0.69 -0.24
C SER A 234 14.07 -0.44 -0.89
N LEU A 235 13.36 0.60 -0.46
CA LEU A 235 12.08 1.02 -1.04
C LEU A 235 12.25 1.57 -2.46
N VAL A 236 13.26 2.41 -2.68
CA VAL A 236 13.64 2.90 -4.01
C VAL A 236 14.02 1.74 -4.92
N ALA A 237 14.80 0.79 -4.42
CA ALA A 237 15.23 -0.37 -5.17
C ALA A 237 14.07 -1.26 -5.60
N THR A 238 13.10 -1.46 -4.71
CA THR A 238 11.88 -2.20 -4.98
C THR A 238 11.04 -1.50 -6.06
N GLY A 239 10.76 -0.20 -5.85
CA GLY A 239 9.89 0.56 -6.75
C GLY A 239 10.46 0.73 -8.16
N HIS A 240 11.76 0.95 -8.29
CA HIS A 240 12.41 1.03 -9.60
C HIS A 240 12.34 -0.30 -10.35
N SER A 241 12.76 -1.39 -9.69
CA SER A 241 12.75 -2.73 -10.31
C SER A 241 11.34 -3.11 -10.76
N ALA A 242 10.33 -2.81 -9.94
CA ALA A 242 8.94 -3.05 -10.27
C ALA A 242 8.43 -2.24 -11.47
N LEU A 243 8.77 -0.95 -11.54
CA LEU A 243 8.42 -0.08 -12.67
C LEU A 243 8.98 -0.64 -13.98
N GLU A 244 10.28 -0.96 -14.01
CA GLU A 244 10.95 -1.52 -15.19
C GLU A 244 10.29 -2.82 -15.66
N LEU A 245 10.06 -3.74 -14.72
CA LEU A 245 9.43 -5.03 -15.02
C LEU A 245 7.98 -4.87 -15.53
N THR A 246 7.24 -3.91 -14.96
CA THR A 246 5.86 -3.62 -15.36
C THR A 246 5.80 -2.96 -16.74
N LEU A 247 6.69 -2.01 -17.04
CA LEU A 247 6.77 -1.41 -18.37
C LEU A 247 7.11 -2.46 -19.43
N ASN A 248 8.05 -3.36 -19.12
CA ASN A 248 8.43 -4.47 -19.98
C ASN A 248 7.30 -5.49 -20.19
N SER A 249 6.42 -5.70 -19.20
CA SER A 249 5.26 -6.60 -19.36
C SER A 249 4.11 -5.99 -20.15
N VAL A 250 3.98 -4.66 -20.18
CA VAL A 250 2.87 -3.96 -20.85
C VAL A 250 3.18 -3.55 -22.30
N HIS A 251 4.43 -3.17 -22.61
CA HIS A 251 4.77 -2.51 -23.88
C HIS A 251 5.51 -3.39 -24.90
N ARG A 252 5.72 -4.68 -24.64
CA ARG A 252 6.47 -5.53 -25.57
C ARG A 252 5.62 -5.89 -26.80
N LYS A 253 5.76 -5.09 -27.87
CA LYS A 253 5.61 -5.60 -29.24
C LYS A 253 6.86 -6.43 -29.57
N GLN A 254 6.67 -7.58 -30.22
CA GLN A 254 7.67 -8.65 -30.32
C GLN A 254 8.95 -8.32 -31.12
N ASP A 255 9.06 -7.19 -31.81
CA ASP A 255 10.14 -6.92 -32.79
C ASP A 255 10.78 -5.52 -32.76
N GLU A 256 10.86 -4.84 -31.60
CA GLU A 256 11.66 -3.60 -31.50
C GLU A 256 12.76 -3.66 -30.43
N PRO A 257 13.96 -3.10 -30.71
CA PRO A 257 15.05 -3.03 -29.75
C PRO A 257 14.63 -2.24 -28.51
N THR A 258 15.15 -2.66 -27.36
CA THR A 258 14.96 -2.05 -26.03
C THR A 258 15.03 -0.53 -26.11
N TYR A 259 13.89 0.13 -25.98
CA TYR A 259 13.82 1.58 -25.97
C TYR A 259 14.62 2.14 -24.77
N ASP A 260 15.43 3.17 -25.02
CA ASP A 260 15.95 4.11 -24.01
C ASP A 260 14.75 4.78 -23.34
N TYR A 261 14.17 4.12 -22.33
CA TYR A 261 13.09 4.67 -21.53
C TYR A 261 13.65 5.83 -20.72
N ARG A 262 13.67 7.03 -21.30
CA ARG A 262 13.87 8.27 -20.54
C ARG A 262 12.69 8.47 -19.60
N VAL A 263 12.81 7.93 -18.39
CA VAL A 263 11.88 8.10 -17.28
C VAL A 263 11.85 9.59 -16.90
N ARG A 264 11.03 10.40 -17.59
CA ARG A 264 10.80 11.80 -17.19
C ARG A 264 9.80 11.81 -16.06
N VAL A 265 10.29 11.66 -14.84
CA VAL A 265 9.48 11.82 -13.65
C VAL A 265 9.84 13.21 -13.07
N LYS A 266 8.84 13.96 -12.61
CA LYS A 266 9.06 15.34 -12.11
C LYS A 266 9.11 15.33 -10.59
N LEU A 267 10.26 15.74 -10.05
CA LEU A 267 10.50 15.94 -8.63
C LEU A 267 9.50 16.96 -8.05
N GLY A 268 8.82 16.54 -6.98
CA GLY A 268 8.04 17.41 -6.12
C GLY A 268 8.43 17.14 -4.66
N ILE A 269 9.62 17.56 -4.25
CA ILE A 269 9.96 17.57 -2.82
C ILE A 269 9.01 18.57 -2.14
N LEU A 270 8.35 18.14 -1.07
CA LEU A 270 7.71 18.98 -0.06
C LEU A 270 8.78 19.83 0.67
N ASN A 271 9.51 20.67 -0.07
CA ASN A 271 10.34 21.70 0.52
C ASN A 271 9.62 23.02 0.28
N LYS A 272 9.24 23.65 1.40
CA LYS A 272 8.53 24.90 1.71
C LYS A 272 8.69 26.14 0.80
N ARG A 273 9.08 26.05 -0.48
CA ARG A 273 9.44 27.22 -1.31
C ARG A 273 8.90 27.29 -2.74
N SER A 274 8.22 26.27 -3.30
CA SER A 274 7.73 26.37 -4.68
C SER A 274 6.23 26.03 -4.81
N GLY A 275 5.44 27.04 -5.18
CA GLY A 275 4.00 26.94 -5.47
C GLY A 275 3.65 26.15 -6.74
N GLY A 276 4.40 25.10 -7.07
CA GLY A 276 4.23 24.29 -8.29
C GLY A 276 4.02 22.79 -8.05
N TRP A 277 4.04 22.32 -6.80
CA TRP A 277 3.92 20.90 -6.47
C TRP A 277 2.61 20.29 -6.94
N SER A 278 1.47 20.95 -6.67
CA SER A 278 0.14 20.47 -7.08
C SER A 278 0.01 20.31 -8.59
N ALA A 279 0.58 21.26 -9.36
CA ALA A 279 0.62 21.19 -10.82
C ALA A 279 1.61 20.11 -11.34
N SER A 280 2.70 19.84 -10.62
CA SER A 280 3.61 18.75 -10.94
C SER A 280 2.96 17.39 -10.67
N TRP A 281 2.31 17.26 -9.51
CA TRP A 281 1.53 16.10 -9.11
C TRP A 281 0.43 15.81 -10.13
N ARG A 282 -0.40 16.80 -10.48
CA ARG A 282 -1.45 16.65 -11.50
C ARG A 282 -0.90 16.16 -12.84
N ARG A 283 0.23 16.70 -13.31
CA ARG A 283 0.86 16.25 -14.56
C ARG A 283 1.43 14.83 -14.49
N ALA A 284 1.96 14.42 -13.34
CA ALA A 284 2.46 13.06 -13.16
C ALA A 284 1.28 12.07 -13.05
N ALA A 285 0.26 12.45 -12.30
CA ALA A 285 -0.96 11.71 -12.06
C ALA A 285 -1.74 11.40 -13.35
N THR A 286 -1.85 12.36 -14.28
CA THR A 286 -2.55 12.18 -15.57
C THR A 286 -1.68 11.54 -16.66
N SER A 287 -0.42 11.21 -16.35
CA SER A 287 0.49 10.57 -17.31
C SER A 287 0.16 9.08 -17.45
N ARG A 288 -0.13 8.65 -18.68
CA ARG A 288 -0.30 7.22 -19.07
C ARG A 288 0.93 6.34 -18.85
N ARG A 289 2.07 6.91 -18.43
CA ARG A 289 3.32 6.20 -18.14
C ARG A 289 3.77 6.35 -16.68
N SER A 290 2.82 6.57 -15.77
CA SER A 290 3.09 6.64 -14.34
C SER A 290 2.96 5.27 -13.69
N PHE A 291 3.87 4.95 -12.77
CA PHE A 291 3.78 3.78 -11.88
C PHE A 291 3.82 4.30 -10.46
N SER A 292 2.92 3.80 -9.62
CA SER A 292 2.83 4.19 -8.22
C SER A 292 3.20 3.01 -7.33
N VAL A 293 3.89 3.33 -6.23
CA VAL A 293 4.17 2.39 -5.14
C VAL A 293 3.49 2.93 -3.89
N ALA A 294 2.64 2.11 -3.29
CA ALA A 294 1.92 2.42 -2.07
C ALA A 294 2.45 1.56 -0.90
N GLY A 295 2.44 2.12 0.31
CA GLY A 295 2.90 1.40 1.50
C GLY A 295 4.33 1.75 1.92
N SER A 296 4.74 1.19 3.04
CA SER A 296 6.02 1.48 3.70
C SER A 296 6.37 0.35 4.64
N THR A 297 7.64 -0.04 4.66
CA THR A 297 8.18 -1.03 5.61
C THR A 297 8.17 -0.53 7.06
N ARG A 298 7.91 0.77 7.27
CA ARG A 298 7.80 1.37 8.60
C ARG A 298 6.39 1.33 9.17
N PHE A 299 5.40 0.94 8.37
CA PHE A 299 4.04 0.81 8.87
C PHE A 299 3.91 -0.40 9.78
N CYS A 300 4.77 -1.42 9.66
CA CYS A 300 4.74 -2.59 10.54
C CYS A 300 3.38 -3.30 10.53
N VAL A 301 2.76 -3.44 9.34
CA VAL A 301 1.43 -4.04 9.18
C VAL A 301 1.35 -5.49 9.70
N TYR A 302 2.43 -6.25 9.60
CA TYR A 302 2.52 -7.60 10.19
C TYR A 302 2.75 -7.57 11.70
N GLY A 303 2.94 -6.41 12.32
CA GLY A 303 3.01 -6.23 13.78
C GLY A 303 1.63 -6.02 14.44
N VAL A 304 0.55 -6.01 13.66
CA VAL A 304 -0.82 -5.89 14.19
C VAL A 304 -1.24 -7.24 14.78
N ASP A 305 -0.96 -7.45 16.08
CA ASP A 305 -1.26 -8.68 16.81
C ASP A 305 -2.35 -8.43 17.87
N PHE A 306 -3.54 -8.98 17.63
CA PHE A 306 -4.71 -8.83 18.49
C PHE A 306 -4.72 -9.76 19.72
N GLY A 307 -3.61 -10.46 19.97
CA GLY A 307 -3.44 -11.42 21.07
C GLY A 307 -3.60 -12.89 20.65
N PHE A 308 -3.92 -13.15 19.37
CA PHE A 308 -3.96 -14.48 18.77
C PHE A 308 -2.87 -14.67 17.70
N GLY A 309 -1.82 -13.82 17.75
CA GLY A 309 -0.66 -13.89 16.88
C GLY A 309 -0.71 -12.91 15.71
N ARG A 310 0.44 -12.78 15.06
CA ARG A 310 0.65 -11.90 13.91
C ARG A 310 -0.17 -12.36 12.69
N PRO A 311 -0.50 -11.45 11.75
CA PRO A 311 -1.16 -11.82 10.51
C PRO A 311 -0.31 -12.82 9.73
N ALA A 312 -0.95 -13.84 9.18
CA ALA A 312 -0.37 -14.75 8.19
C ALA A 312 -0.10 -14.05 6.86
N LYS A 313 -0.96 -13.08 6.50
CA LYS A 313 -0.86 -12.32 5.24
C LYS A 313 -1.50 -10.93 5.33
N VAL A 314 -0.73 -9.97 4.84
CA VAL A 314 -1.01 -8.58 4.43
C VAL A 314 -1.64 -8.42 3.05
N GLU A 315 -2.85 -7.89 2.83
CA GLU A 315 -3.26 -7.44 1.49
C GLU A 315 -3.76 -6.00 1.46
N ILE A 316 -3.22 -5.18 0.54
CA ILE A 316 -3.71 -3.81 0.26
C ILE A 316 -4.61 -3.85 -0.99
N VAL A 317 -5.86 -4.24 -0.79
CA VAL A 317 -6.81 -4.55 -1.86
C VAL A 317 -7.10 -3.34 -2.75
N SER A 318 -7.16 -2.14 -2.18
CA SER A 318 -7.39 -0.92 -2.96
C SER A 318 -6.26 -0.66 -3.96
N VAL A 319 -5.03 -1.06 -3.65
CA VAL A 319 -3.88 -0.96 -4.56
C VAL A 319 -3.96 -2.04 -5.64
N ALA A 320 -4.34 -3.27 -5.27
CA ALA A 320 -4.55 -4.37 -6.21
C ALA A 320 -5.68 -4.10 -7.23
N LYS A 321 -6.65 -3.24 -6.90
CA LYS A 321 -7.67 -2.77 -7.84
C LYS A 321 -7.11 -1.82 -8.90
N THR A 322 -5.94 -1.23 -8.66
CA THR A 322 -5.23 -0.32 -9.58
C THR A 322 -4.08 -1.04 -10.30
N ASP A 323 -3.26 -0.30 -11.07
CA ASP A 323 -2.02 -0.80 -11.66
C ASP A 323 -0.77 -0.43 -10.82
N ALA A 324 -0.99 -0.02 -9.56
CA ALA A 324 0.08 0.28 -8.63
C ALA A 324 0.59 -0.97 -7.90
N MET A 325 1.83 -0.89 -7.41
CA MET A 325 2.39 -1.90 -6.52
C MET A 325 2.21 -1.46 -5.07
N SER A 326 1.99 -2.42 -4.17
CA SER A 326 2.08 -2.18 -2.73
C SER A 326 3.33 -2.82 -2.13
N VAL A 327 3.82 -2.26 -1.03
CA VAL A 327 5.00 -2.77 -0.32
C VAL A 327 4.83 -2.64 1.20
N ALA A 328 5.37 -3.61 1.93
CA ALA A 328 5.52 -3.56 3.38
C ALA A 328 6.78 -4.31 3.84
N GLU A 329 7.02 -4.34 5.14
CA GLU A 329 8.05 -5.18 5.71
C GLU A 329 7.76 -6.66 5.45
N ASP A 330 8.81 -7.43 5.20
CA ASP A 330 8.69 -8.88 5.12
C ASP A 330 8.16 -9.46 6.44
N ARG A 331 7.15 -10.32 6.32
CA ARG A 331 6.50 -11.00 7.45
C ARG A 331 7.45 -11.81 8.31
N SER A 332 8.54 -12.35 7.78
CA SER A 332 9.50 -13.13 8.57
C SER A 332 10.32 -12.27 9.54
N GLY A 333 10.38 -10.95 9.32
CA GLY A 333 11.20 -10.04 10.12
C GLY A 333 12.69 -10.07 9.75
N SER A 334 13.07 -10.74 8.67
CA SER A 334 14.46 -10.81 8.17
C SER A 334 15.05 -9.46 7.71
N GLY A 335 14.20 -8.44 7.59
CA GLY A 335 14.54 -7.13 7.04
C GLY A 335 14.42 -7.05 5.52
N GLY A 336 13.74 -8.02 4.89
CA GLY A 336 13.29 -7.94 3.51
C GLY A 336 12.06 -7.04 3.32
N ILE A 337 11.58 -6.99 2.08
CA ILE A 337 10.38 -6.28 1.67
C ILE A 337 9.42 -7.27 1.01
N GLU A 338 8.16 -7.25 1.43
CA GLU A 338 7.09 -7.92 0.71
C GLU A 338 6.44 -6.91 -0.25
N ALA A 339 6.34 -7.28 -1.52
CA ALA A 339 5.79 -6.44 -2.58
C ALA A 339 4.62 -7.17 -3.27
N TRP A 340 3.50 -6.48 -3.47
CA TRP A 340 2.32 -7.02 -4.13
C TRP A 340 1.96 -6.23 -5.37
N ILE A 341 1.59 -6.93 -6.43
CA ILE A 341 1.08 -6.34 -7.66
C ILE A 341 -0.07 -7.19 -8.20
N ALA A 342 -1.05 -6.54 -8.80
CA ALA A 342 -2.17 -7.21 -9.45
C ALA A 342 -2.20 -6.84 -10.94
N LEU A 343 -2.09 -7.85 -11.80
CA LEU A 343 -2.01 -7.69 -13.25
C LEU A 343 -2.95 -8.69 -13.95
N PRO A 344 -3.41 -8.40 -15.17
CA PRO A 344 -4.06 -9.41 -16.02
C PRO A 344 -3.15 -10.65 -16.22
N PRO A 345 -3.69 -11.86 -16.45
CA PRO A 345 -2.92 -13.10 -16.44
C PRO A 345 -1.69 -13.09 -17.35
N VAL A 346 -1.85 -12.69 -18.61
CA VAL A 346 -0.75 -12.62 -19.60
C VAL A 346 0.36 -11.66 -19.17
N GLN A 347 -0.01 -10.53 -18.55
CA GLN A 347 0.97 -9.56 -18.05
C GLN A 347 1.67 -10.08 -16.80
N MET A 348 0.93 -10.78 -15.93
CA MET A 348 1.49 -11.40 -14.72
C MET A 348 2.54 -12.46 -15.05
N ASP A 349 2.28 -13.34 -16.02
CA ASP A 349 3.25 -14.36 -16.44
C ASP A 349 4.53 -13.74 -17.00
N THR A 350 4.37 -12.67 -17.78
CA THR A 350 5.50 -11.90 -18.33
C THR A 350 6.28 -11.22 -17.22
N PHE A 351 5.59 -10.61 -16.25
CA PHE A 351 6.20 -9.95 -15.10
C PHE A 351 7.01 -10.93 -14.25
N ARG A 352 6.42 -12.08 -13.87
CA ARG A 352 7.08 -13.12 -13.07
C ARG A 352 8.33 -13.66 -13.76
N SER A 353 8.22 -13.96 -15.05
CA SER A 353 9.35 -14.44 -15.84
C SER A 353 10.47 -13.41 -15.89
N SER A 354 10.13 -12.14 -16.11
CA SER A 354 11.11 -11.05 -16.16
C SER A 354 11.77 -10.81 -14.80
N LEU A 355 11.02 -10.91 -13.71
CA LEU A 355 11.54 -10.78 -12.36
C LEU A 355 12.52 -11.92 -12.03
N ALA A 356 12.15 -13.17 -12.33
CA ALA A 356 13.00 -14.33 -12.09
C ALA A 356 14.33 -14.23 -12.85
N GLU A 357 14.30 -13.81 -14.11
CA GLU A 357 15.50 -13.57 -14.90
C GLU A 357 16.35 -12.41 -14.37
N ALA A 358 15.72 -11.32 -13.93
CA ALA A 358 16.44 -10.19 -13.34
C ALA A 358 17.15 -10.60 -12.04
N ILE A 359 16.50 -11.40 -11.21
CA ILE A 359 17.09 -11.97 -9.98
C ILE A 359 18.24 -12.91 -10.33
N ALA A 360 18.05 -13.84 -11.27
CA ALA A 360 19.11 -14.75 -11.71
C ALA A 360 20.31 -13.99 -12.27
N TRP A 361 20.08 -12.94 -13.05
CA TRP A 361 21.13 -12.05 -13.55
C TRP A 361 21.88 -11.36 -12.40
N LEU A 362 21.19 -10.86 -11.37
CA LEU A 362 21.83 -10.25 -10.21
C LEU A 362 22.79 -11.19 -9.46
N TYR A 363 22.49 -12.50 -9.47
CA TYR A 363 23.32 -13.52 -8.82
C TYR A 363 24.31 -14.22 -9.75
N SER A 364 24.33 -13.88 -11.04
CA SER A 364 25.23 -14.52 -11.99
C SER A 364 26.69 -14.07 -11.81
N SER A 365 27.62 -15.02 -11.97
CA SER A 365 29.06 -14.79 -11.85
C SER A 365 29.79 -15.37 -13.08
N PRO A 366 30.63 -14.59 -13.79
CA PRO A 366 30.88 -13.17 -13.58
C PRO A 366 29.62 -12.34 -13.91
N PHE A 367 29.41 -11.25 -13.18
CA PHE A 367 28.23 -10.40 -13.33
C PHE A 367 28.15 -9.79 -14.75
N PRO A 368 27.22 -10.24 -15.63
CA PRO A 368 27.19 -9.89 -17.04
C PRO A 368 26.86 -8.40 -17.26
N GLN A 369 27.36 -7.82 -18.35
CA GLN A 369 27.09 -6.41 -18.68
C GLN A 369 25.61 -6.17 -19.03
N CYS A 370 24.95 -7.14 -19.68
CA CYS A 370 23.51 -7.14 -19.94
C CYS A 370 22.94 -8.56 -19.80
N ASN A 371 21.65 -8.68 -19.46
CA ASN A 371 20.93 -9.94 -19.63
C ASN A 371 20.46 -10.12 -21.10
N HIS A 372 19.95 -11.31 -21.45
CA HIS A 372 19.46 -11.63 -22.81
C HIS A 372 18.24 -10.80 -23.24
N ARG A 373 17.61 -10.06 -22.30
CA ARG A 373 16.51 -9.13 -22.58
C ARG A 373 16.98 -7.67 -22.73
N GLY A 374 18.28 -7.42 -22.75
CA GLY A 374 18.84 -6.08 -22.95
C GLY A 374 18.80 -5.18 -21.71
N ILE A 375 18.51 -5.72 -20.52
CA ILE A 375 18.71 -4.99 -19.26
C ILE A 375 20.21 -4.92 -19.00
N CYS A 376 20.79 -3.76 -19.28
CA CYS A 376 22.21 -3.51 -19.12
C CYS A 376 22.52 -2.81 -17.80
N ARG A 377 23.67 -3.16 -17.21
CA ARG A 377 24.20 -2.60 -15.96
C ARG A 377 24.32 -1.08 -16.02
N GLU A 378 24.70 -0.58 -17.20
CA GLU A 378 24.83 0.85 -17.50
C GLU A 378 23.49 1.60 -17.48
N SER A 379 22.45 1.06 -18.12
CA SER A 379 21.10 1.65 -18.11
C SER A 379 20.48 1.60 -16.72
N PHE A 380 20.80 0.55 -15.94
CA PHE A 380 20.28 0.35 -14.58
C PHE A 380 20.62 1.54 -13.64
N VAL A 381 21.86 2.03 -13.59
CA VAL A 381 22.22 3.18 -12.73
C VAL A 381 21.65 4.51 -13.24
N GLN A 382 21.57 4.68 -14.55
CA GLN A 382 20.99 5.89 -15.14
C GLN A 382 19.49 5.98 -14.82
N HIS A 383 18.75 4.89 -14.98
CA HIS A 383 17.33 4.82 -14.62
C HIS A 383 17.12 4.95 -13.11
N TYR A 384 17.97 4.36 -12.26
CA TYR A 384 17.91 4.53 -10.80
C TYR A 384 18.14 5.98 -10.36
N SER A 385 19.13 6.66 -10.94
CA SER A 385 19.43 8.06 -10.61
C SER A 385 18.29 8.98 -11.05
N ILE A 386 17.69 8.69 -12.19
CA ILE A 386 16.50 9.39 -12.69
C ILE A 386 15.29 9.11 -11.78
N PHE A 387 15.05 7.86 -11.40
CA PHE A 387 13.95 7.47 -10.51
C PHE A 387 14.10 8.08 -9.11
N ILE A 388 15.28 8.08 -8.50
CA ILE A 388 15.51 8.69 -7.17
C ILE A 388 15.23 10.19 -7.19
N ASN A 389 15.69 10.88 -8.24
CA ASN A 389 15.50 12.33 -8.38
C ASN A 389 14.09 12.73 -8.81
N SER A 390 13.16 11.79 -8.87
CA SER A 390 11.88 12.05 -9.50
C SER A 390 10.71 11.33 -8.85
N ALA A 391 10.94 10.18 -8.22
CA ALA A 391 9.93 9.33 -7.62
C ALA A 391 9.08 10.12 -6.64
N LEU A 392 7.79 10.16 -6.93
CA LEU A 392 6.82 10.79 -6.09
C LEU A 392 6.35 9.77 -5.05
N PHE A 393 7.13 9.60 -3.98
CA PHE A 393 6.71 8.79 -2.84
C PHE A 393 5.64 9.57 -2.08
N VAL A 394 4.38 9.22 -2.30
CA VAL A 394 3.28 9.71 -1.48
C VAL A 394 3.22 8.86 -0.20
N SER A 395 4.23 9.04 0.65
CA SER A 395 4.13 8.71 2.07
C SER A 395 3.64 9.96 2.76
N VAL A 396 2.32 10.17 2.78
CA VAL A 396 1.74 11.19 3.65
C VAL A 396 2.04 10.72 5.07
N SER A 397 2.74 11.58 5.82
CA SER A 397 3.33 11.32 7.13
C SER A 397 2.61 12.13 8.20
#